data_AF-A0AAV4NIY6-F1
#
_entry.id   AF-A0AAV4NIY6-F1
#
_cell.length_a   1.000
_cell.length_b   1.000
_cell.length_c   1.000
_cell.angle_alpha   90.00
_cell.angle_beta   90.00
_cell.angle_gamma   90.00
#
_symmetry.space_group_name_H-M   'P 1'
#
loop_
_entity.id
_entity.type
_entity.pdbx_description
1 polymer ?
#
loop_
_entity_poly.entity_id
_entity_poly.type
_entity_poly.pdbx_seq_one_letter_code
_entity_poly.pdbx_strand_id
1 'polypeptide(L)'
;MKRIRVAVKIKPVLQSEKENKATVYWKAKSTNTIYQTAYPNKVFYFDDVFNEQEDNETVYLHFCSSLVRLVIQGYNGTIMTFGQVLSGKTHTIMGDEDKKVDGLLFFIIRHIFEFIEVLDGIKVFLIRVSCFEIYKEEIRDLLSSTNESLNLLEENGHVKVSLLSEHVVQQPREIFDFFKEAEMIVISNFRSSGISEAPSNLKGLSPVSVSKQQCFCD
;
A
#
# COMPACT_ATOMS: atom_id res chain seq x y z
N MET A 1 11.81 -13.60 -15.13
CA MET A 1 10.36 -13.89 -15.26
C MET A 1 9.62 -12.99 -14.27
N LYS A 2 8.73 -12.11 -14.73
CA LYS A 2 7.90 -11.26 -13.83
C LYS A 2 6.89 -12.18 -13.14
N ARG A 3 7.06 -12.45 -11.84
CA ARG A 3 6.18 -13.30 -11.05
C ARG A 3 5.33 -12.41 -10.13
N ILE A 4 4.02 -12.53 -10.22
CA ILE A 4 3.10 -11.99 -9.21
C ILE A 4 3.32 -12.83 -7.95
N ARG A 5 3.60 -12.17 -6.83
CA ARG A 5 3.65 -12.80 -5.51
C ARG A 5 2.42 -12.41 -4.72
N VAL A 6 1.90 -13.34 -3.94
CA VAL A 6 0.74 -13.15 -3.07
C VAL A 6 1.13 -13.55 -1.64
N ALA A 7 1.00 -12.60 -0.73
CA ALA A 7 1.15 -12.85 0.71
C ALA A 7 -0.19 -12.71 1.43
N VAL A 8 -0.36 -13.51 2.48
CA VAL A 8 -1.47 -13.39 3.43
C VAL A 8 -0.92 -12.87 4.75
N LYS A 9 -1.51 -11.81 5.30
CA LYS A 9 -1.23 -11.33 6.66
C LYS A 9 -2.44 -11.51 7.54
N ILE A 10 -2.31 -12.28 8.61
CA ILE A 10 -3.37 -12.51 9.60
C ILE A 10 -3.32 -11.39 10.63
N LYS A 11 -4.42 -10.66 10.83
CA LYS A 11 -4.48 -9.62 11.87
C LYS A 11 -4.56 -10.25 13.26
N PRO A 12 -3.96 -9.63 14.30
CA PRO A 12 -4.22 -9.98 15.67
C PRO A 12 -5.70 -9.92 16.04
N VAL A 13 -6.12 -10.84 16.91
CA VAL A 13 -7.46 -10.79 17.53
C VAL A 13 -7.49 -9.60 18.48
N LEU A 14 -8.39 -8.66 18.20
CA LEU A 14 -8.57 -7.45 18.99
C LEU A 14 -9.12 -7.78 20.38
N GLN A 15 -8.88 -6.90 21.35
CA GLN A 15 -9.35 -7.10 22.72
C GLN A 15 -10.89 -7.24 22.80
N SER A 16 -11.61 -6.41 22.06
CA SER A 16 -13.08 -6.50 21.92
C SER A 16 -13.54 -7.82 21.29
N GLU A 17 -12.77 -8.39 20.37
CA GLU A 17 -13.06 -9.69 19.75
C GLU A 17 -12.84 -10.83 20.75
N LYS A 18 -11.83 -10.74 21.63
CA LYS A 18 -11.60 -11.71 22.72
C LYS A 18 -12.74 -11.68 23.74
N GLU A 19 -13.17 -10.48 24.14
CA GLU A 19 -14.26 -10.28 25.10
C GLU A 19 -15.59 -10.84 24.56
N ASN A 20 -15.84 -10.65 23.26
CA ASN A 20 -16.99 -11.23 22.57
C ASN A 20 -16.83 -12.71 22.21
N LYS A 21 -15.74 -13.38 22.65
CA LYS A 21 -15.44 -14.78 22.36
C LYS A 21 -15.50 -15.10 20.86
N ALA A 22 -14.99 -14.19 20.03
CA ALA A 22 -14.97 -14.34 18.59
C ALA A 22 -14.24 -15.62 18.18
N THR A 23 -14.82 -16.35 17.22
CA THR A 23 -14.23 -17.58 16.70
C THR A 23 -13.11 -17.24 15.71
N VAL A 24 -11.91 -17.77 15.96
CA VAL A 24 -10.78 -17.67 15.02
C VAL A 24 -10.95 -18.73 13.94
N TYR A 25 -11.27 -18.31 12.71
CA TYR A 25 -11.52 -19.21 11.58
C TYR A 25 -10.27 -19.59 10.80
N TRP A 26 -9.24 -18.76 10.80
CA TRP A 26 -8.05 -18.93 9.98
C TRP A 26 -6.79 -18.87 10.83
N LYS A 27 -5.85 -19.78 10.59
CA LYS A 27 -4.55 -19.81 11.26
C LYS A 27 -3.44 -20.16 10.28
N ALA A 28 -2.27 -19.57 10.49
CA ALA A 28 -1.07 -19.99 9.78
C ALA A 28 -0.67 -21.42 10.24
N LYS A 29 -0.38 -22.28 9.28
CA LYS A 29 0.20 -23.61 9.52
C LYS A 29 1.72 -23.58 9.40
N SER A 30 2.22 -22.77 8.46
CA SER A 30 3.64 -22.51 8.19
C SER A 30 3.76 -21.17 7.45
N THR A 31 4.98 -20.78 7.10
CA THR A 31 5.30 -19.52 6.40
C THR A 31 4.70 -19.37 5.00
N ASN A 32 4.04 -20.39 4.46
CA ASN A 32 3.42 -20.38 3.14
C ASN A 32 2.03 -21.02 3.10
N THR A 33 1.48 -21.37 4.27
CA THR A 33 0.29 -22.21 4.36
C THR A 33 -0.66 -21.70 5.43
N ILE A 34 -1.95 -21.58 5.08
CA ILE A 34 -3.04 -21.24 6.01
C ILE A 34 -4.10 -22.36 6.00
N TYR A 35 -4.78 -22.57 7.12
CA TYR A 35 -5.85 -23.55 7.22
C TYR A 35 -7.08 -23.00 7.94
N GLN A 36 -8.23 -23.60 7.68
CA GLN A 36 -9.48 -23.28 8.38
C GLN A 36 -9.57 -24.09 9.67
N THR A 37 -9.78 -23.44 10.82
CA THR A 37 -9.77 -24.10 12.14
C THR A 37 -10.88 -25.14 12.31
N ALA A 38 -12.07 -24.88 11.73
CA ALA A 38 -13.19 -25.82 11.73
C ALA A 38 -12.97 -27.04 10.81
N TYR A 39 -12.09 -26.93 9.81
CA TYR A 39 -11.79 -27.98 8.84
C TYR A 39 -10.28 -28.04 8.59
N PRO A 40 -9.48 -28.63 9.50
CA PRO A 40 -8.02 -28.58 9.42
C PRO A 40 -7.41 -29.14 8.13
N ASN A 41 -8.15 -29.99 7.42
CA ASN A 41 -7.76 -30.54 6.12
C ASN A 41 -7.96 -29.55 4.95
N LYS A 42 -8.69 -28.45 5.16
CA LYS A 42 -8.90 -27.39 4.18
C LYS A 42 -7.77 -26.37 4.31
N VAL A 43 -6.79 -26.52 3.43
CA VAL A 43 -5.52 -25.80 3.44
C VAL A 43 -5.35 -25.02 2.15
N PHE A 44 -4.76 -23.82 2.24
CA PHE A 44 -4.42 -22.97 1.10
C PHE A 44 -2.94 -22.57 1.16
N TYR A 45 -2.32 -22.47 -0.01
CA TYR A 45 -0.90 -22.16 -0.18
C TYR A 45 -0.72 -20.81 -0.86
N PHE A 46 0.25 -20.04 -0.37
CA PHE A 46 0.61 -18.71 -0.86
C PHE A 46 2.13 -18.59 -0.97
N ASP A 47 2.64 -17.49 -1.53
CA ASP A 47 4.09 -17.27 -1.54
C ASP A 47 4.60 -17.03 -0.11
N ASP A 48 3.85 -16.28 0.70
CA ASP A 48 4.15 -16.02 2.11
C ASP A 48 2.84 -15.94 2.94
N VAL A 49 2.90 -16.42 4.18
CA VAL A 49 1.84 -16.33 5.18
C VAL A 49 2.44 -15.80 6.47
N PHE A 50 2.02 -14.59 6.83
CA PHE A 50 2.39 -13.91 8.06
C PHE A 50 1.30 -14.13 9.11
N ASN A 51 1.68 -14.71 10.25
CA ASN A 51 0.78 -14.97 11.37
C ASN A 51 0.46 -13.69 12.16
N GLU A 52 -0.38 -13.82 13.19
CA GLU A 52 -0.81 -12.68 13.99
C GLU A 52 0.27 -12.04 14.87
N GLN A 53 1.44 -12.68 15.00
CA GLN A 53 2.59 -12.16 15.76
C GLN A 53 3.57 -11.37 14.88
N GLU A 54 3.45 -11.48 13.56
CA GLU A 54 4.37 -10.84 12.61
C GLU A 54 3.97 -9.39 12.31
N ASP A 55 4.93 -8.48 12.51
CA ASP A 55 4.75 -7.05 12.35
C ASP A 55 4.94 -6.60 10.88
N ASN A 56 4.71 -5.30 10.64
CA ASN A 56 4.86 -4.73 9.31
C ASN A 56 6.31 -4.71 8.83
N GLU A 57 7.29 -4.61 9.73
CA GLU A 57 8.72 -4.66 9.37
C GLU A 57 9.10 -6.04 8.81
N THR A 58 8.63 -7.10 9.47
CA THR A 58 8.81 -8.48 9.01
C THR A 58 8.21 -8.68 7.63
N VAL A 59 6.98 -8.21 7.41
CA VAL A 59 6.32 -8.26 6.09
C VAL A 59 7.15 -7.50 5.05
N TYR A 60 7.65 -6.32 5.40
CA TYR A 60 8.49 -5.53 4.51
C TYR A 60 9.78 -6.27 4.13
N LEU A 61 10.52 -6.79 5.11
CA LEU A 61 11.80 -7.45 4.90
C LEU A 61 11.66 -8.69 4.01
N HIS A 62 10.63 -9.52 4.24
CA HIS A 62 10.44 -10.78 3.53
C HIS A 62 9.74 -10.63 2.17
N PHE A 63 8.81 -9.68 2.04
CA PHE A 63 7.95 -9.57 0.86
C PHE A 63 8.29 -8.36 -0.03
N CYS A 64 8.46 -7.17 0.56
CA CYS A 64 8.54 -5.91 -0.19
C CYS A 64 9.97 -5.48 -0.54
N SER A 65 10.97 -5.79 0.29
CA SER A 65 12.34 -5.29 0.16
C SER A 65 12.96 -5.56 -1.22
N SER A 66 12.73 -6.76 -1.75
CA SER A 66 13.20 -7.16 -3.09
C SER A 66 12.55 -6.35 -4.21
N LEU A 67 11.27 -6.01 -4.08
CA LEU A 67 10.55 -5.17 -5.04
C LEU A 67 11.09 -3.74 -5.02
N VAL A 68 11.35 -3.18 -3.84
CA VAL A 68 11.93 -1.83 -3.71
C VAL A 68 13.30 -1.74 -4.40
N ARG A 69 14.15 -2.76 -4.24
CA ARG A 69 15.44 -2.83 -4.96
C ARG A 69 15.27 -2.83 -6.48
N LEU A 70 14.29 -3.54 -7.00
CA LEU A 70 13.97 -3.54 -8.44
C LEU A 70 13.48 -2.15 -8.89
N VAL A 71 12.65 -1.47 -8.10
CA VAL A 71 12.16 -0.12 -8.40
C VAL A 71 13.31 0.87 -8.50
N ILE A 72 14.22 0.84 -7.55
CA ILE A 72 15.43 1.64 -7.53
C ILE A 72 16.31 1.39 -8.78
N GLN A 73 16.39 0.13 -9.23
CA GLN A 73 17.09 -0.26 -10.46
C GLN A 73 16.39 0.19 -11.75
N GLY A 74 15.17 0.74 -11.67
CA GLY A 74 14.41 1.27 -12.80
C GLY A 74 13.31 0.34 -13.33
N TYR A 75 12.93 -0.69 -12.57
CA TYR A 75 11.77 -1.52 -12.90
C TYR A 75 10.48 -0.95 -12.29
N ASN A 76 9.34 -1.17 -12.93
CA ASN A 76 8.05 -0.84 -12.32
C ASN A 76 7.71 -1.88 -11.23
N GLY A 77 7.30 -1.38 -10.06
CA GLY A 77 6.83 -2.20 -8.94
C GLY A 77 5.44 -1.78 -8.50
N THR A 78 4.63 -2.74 -8.04
CA THR A 78 3.27 -2.47 -7.57
C THR A 78 2.97 -3.35 -6.37
N ILE A 79 2.49 -2.71 -5.29
CA ILE A 79 1.99 -3.38 -4.10
C ILE A 79 0.50 -3.06 -4.00
N MET A 80 -0.32 -4.10 -3.81
CA MET A 80 -1.76 -3.98 -3.61
C MET A 80 -2.16 -4.79 -2.39
N THR A 81 -3.08 -4.25 -1.59
CA THR A 81 -3.66 -4.96 -0.44
C THR A 81 -5.14 -5.22 -0.67
N PHE A 82 -5.57 -6.45 -0.39
CA PHE A 82 -6.97 -6.87 -0.54
C PHE A 82 -7.50 -7.43 0.78
N GLY A 83 -8.80 -7.25 1.04
CA GLY A 83 -9.46 -7.74 2.24
C GLY A 83 -10.72 -6.96 2.59
N GLN A 84 -11.55 -7.53 3.45
CA GLN A 84 -12.78 -6.91 3.96
C GLN A 84 -12.51 -5.67 4.84
N VAL A 85 -13.56 -4.93 5.23
CA VAL A 85 -13.44 -3.85 6.23
C VAL A 85 -12.84 -4.42 7.52
N LEU A 86 -12.03 -3.63 8.21
CA LEU A 86 -11.37 -4.02 9.46
C LEU A 86 -10.40 -5.22 9.34
N SER A 87 -10.05 -5.65 8.12
CA SER A 87 -9.07 -6.73 7.91
C SER A 87 -7.61 -6.32 8.11
N GLY A 88 -7.33 -5.03 8.37
CA GLY A 88 -5.97 -4.53 8.61
C GLY A 88 -5.21 -4.02 7.36
N LYS A 89 -5.91 -3.70 6.26
CA LYS A 89 -5.28 -3.13 5.05
C LYS A 89 -4.54 -1.82 5.33
N THR A 90 -5.23 -0.83 5.89
CA THR A 90 -4.65 0.49 6.24
C THR A 90 -3.52 0.35 7.24
N HIS A 91 -3.71 -0.47 8.28
CA HIS A 91 -2.65 -0.78 9.25
C HIS A 91 -1.40 -1.39 8.58
N THR A 92 -1.58 -2.20 7.53
CA THR A 92 -0.44 -2.81 6.83
C THR A 92 0.28 -1.79 5.94
N ILE A 93 -0.44 -0.94 5.21
CA ILE A 93 0.17 0.06 4.31
C ILE A 93 0.68 1.29 5.06
N MET A 94 -0.17 1.94 5.86
CA MET A 94 0.12 3.21 6.55
C MET A 94 0.64 3.02 7.97
N GLY A 95 0.18 1.99 8.67
CA GLY A 95 0.49 1.81 10.08
C GLY A 95 -0.60 2.38 11.00
N ASP A 96 -0.21 2.74 12.22
CA ASP A 96 -1.06 3.31 13.26
C ASP A 96 -0.21 4.27 14.11
N GLU A 97 -0.36 5.59 13.89
CA GLU A 97 0.46 6.61 14.56
C GLU A 97 0.20 6.64 16.07
N ASP A 98 -1.06 6.48 16.50
CA ASP A 98 -1.45 6.48 17.90
C ASP A 98 -0.78 5.33 18.66
N LYS A 99 -0.60 4.18 17.99
CA LYS A 99 0.08 3.01 18.54
C LYS A 99 1.58 2.95 18.21
N LYS A 100 2.13 3.96 17.53
CA LYS A 100 3.54 4.00 17.06
C LYS A 100 3.92 2.77 16.23
N VAL A 101 3.03 2.35 15.34
CA VAL A 101 3.26 1.22 14.43
C VAL A 101 3.49 1.77 13.03
N ASP A 102 4.67 1.53 12.48
CA ASP A 102 5.00 1.92 11.11
C ASP A 102 4.36 0.97 10.08
N GLY A 103 3.83 1.52 8.99
CA GLY A 103 3.32 0.75 7.84
C GLY A 103 4.40 0.37 6.83
N LEU A 104 4.04 -0.47 5.85
CA LEU A 104 4.93 -0.80 4.72
C LEU A 104 5.42 0.44 3.99
N LEU A 105 4.58 1.47 3.84
CA LEU A 105 4.94 2.72 3.18
C LEU A 105 6.15 3.37 3.85
N PHE A 106 6.22 3.34 5.18
CA PHE A 106 7.33 3.92 5.92
C PHE A 106 8.66 3.26 5.58
N PHE A 107 8.71 1.93 5.66
CA PHE A 107 9.92 1.16 5.34
C PHE A 107 10.34 1.30 3.87
N ILE A 108 9.37 1.35 2.95
CA ILE A 108 9.62 1.54 1.52
C ILE A 108 10.27 2.91 1.26
N ILE A 109 9.66 3.98 1.76
CA ILE A 109 10.17 5.35 1.57
C ILE A 109 11.57 5.45 2.18
N ARG A 110 11.75 4.99 3.42
CA ARG A 110 13.04 5.06 4.11
C ARG A 110 14.14 4.37 3.31
N HIS A 111 13.90 3.14 2.83
CA HIS A 111 14.88 2.40 2.04
C HIS A 111 15.18 3.04 0.67
N ILE A 112 14.20 3.68 0.04
CA ILE A 112 14.43 4.44 -1.21
C ILE A 112 15.39 5.59 -0.94
N PHE A 113 15.15 6.39 0.10
CA PHE A 113 16.00 7.54 0.42
C PHE A 113 17.38 7.13 0.94
N GLU A 114 17.48 6.10 1.80
CA GLU A 114 18.76 5.51 2.21
C GLU A 114 19.60 5.11 0.99
N PHE A 115 18.98 4.55 -0.04
CA PHE A 115 19.69 4.16 -1.26
C PHE A 115 20.11 5.36 -2.12
N ILE A 116 19.30 6.42 -2.16
CA ILE A 116 19.63 7.65 -2.88
C ILE A 116 20.84 8.32 -2.23
N GLU A 117 20.89 8.38 -0.90
CA GLU A 117 22.03 8.91 -0.15
C GLU A 117 23.33 8.14 -0.46
N VAL A 118 23.25 6.81 -0.53
CA VAL A 118 24.41 5.95 -0.88
C VAL A 118 24.93 6.21 -2.30
N LEU A 119 24.06 6.65 -3.21
CA LEU A 119 24.43 6.93 -4.61
C LEU A 119 24.60 8.42 -4.91
N ASP A 120 24.61 9.26 -3.88
CA ASP A 120 24.84 10.69 -4.05
C ASP A 120 26.19 10.94 -4.75
N GLY A 121 26.20 11.91 -5.67
CA GLY A 121 27.34 12.17 -6.56
C GLY A 121 27.59 11.15 -7.67
N ILE A 122 26.90 10.00 -7.69
CA ILE A 122 26.99 8.98 -8.75
C ILE A 122 25.79 9.06 -9.69
N LYS A 123 24.59 9.28 -9.14
CA LYS A 123 23.33 9.37 -9.91
C LYS A 123 22.45 10.50 -9.39
N VAL A 124 21.74 11.13 -10.32
CA VAL A 124 20.69 12.11 -9.99
C VAL A 124 19.33 11.40 -9.95
N PHE A 125 18.56 11.65 -8.91
CA PHE A 125 17.22 11.09 -8.71
C PHE A 125 16.18 12.21 -8.74
N LEU A 126 15.09 11.96 -9.47
CA LEU A 126 13.87 12.77 -9.39
C LEU A 126 12.75 11.88 -8.87
N ILE A 127 12.21 12.21 -7.71
CA ILE A 127 11.08 11.49 -7.10
C ILE A 127 9.84 12.35 -7.26
N ARG A 128 8.76 11.73 -7.76
CA ARG A 128 7.44 12.33 -7.85
C ARG A 128 6.43 11.47 -7.12
N VAL A 129 5.45 12.12 -6.52
CA VAL A 129 4.32 11.48 -5.82
C VAL A 129 3.03 12.00 -6.44
N SER A 130 2.10 11.07 -6.62
CA SER A 130 0.75 11.33 -7.09
C SER A 130 -0.21 10.43 -6.30
N CYS A 131 -1.34 10.97 -5.82
CA CYS A 131 -2.35 10.19 -5.12
C CYS A 131 -3.71 10.40 -5.79
N PHE A 132 -4.42 9.31 -6.07
CA PHE A 132 -5.79 9.35 -6.58
C PHE A 132 -6.63 8.25 -5.94
N GLU A 133 -7.93 8.48 -5.87
CA GLU A 133 -8.92 7.45 -5.53
C GLU A 133 -9.72 7.05 -6.76
N ILE A 134 -10.22 5.81 -6.76
CA ILE A 134 -11.23 5.36 -7.71
C ILE A 134 -12.50 5.09 -6.90
N TYR A 135 -13.48 5.96 -7.02
CA TYR A 135 -14.74 5.86 -6.30
C TYR A 135 -15.92 5.96 -7.27
N LYS A 136 -16.83 4.99 -7.21
CA LYS A 136 -17.98 4.89 -8.13
C LYS A 136 -17.59 5.00 -9.61
N GLU A 137 -16.50 4.34 -9.99
CA GLU A 137 -15.95 4.34 -11.36
C GLU A 137 -15.42 5.70 -11.83
N GLU A 138 -15.35 6.70 -10.95
CA GLU A 138 -14.69 7.98 -11.19
C GLU A 138 -13.29 7.97 -10.59
N ILE A 139 -12.31 8.49 -11.33
CA ILE A 139 -10.95 8.71 -10.82
C ILE A 139 -10.90 10.14 -10.29
N ARG A 140 -10.44 10.32 -9.06
CA ARG A 140 -10.32 11.65 -8.45
C ARG A 140 -8.91 11.87 -7.94
N ASP A 141 -8.34 13.00 -8.31
CA ASP A 141 -7.07 13.43 -7.76
C ASP A 141 -7.22 13.80 -6.28
N LEU A 142 -6.40 13.22 -5.42
CA LEU A 142 -6.43 13.48 -3.98
C LEU A 142 -5.50 14.62 -3.57
N LEU A 143 -4.60 15.10 -4.45
CA LEU A 143 -3.66 16.18 -4.15
C LEU A 143 -3.92 17.43 -5.01
N SER A 144 -4.95 17.41 -5.85
CA SER A 144 -5.40 18.58 -6.60
C SER A 144 -6.38 19.43 -5.79
N SER A 145 -6.33 20.74 -6.01
CA SER A 145 -7.37 21.66 -5.56
C SER A 145 -8.65 21.57 -6.39
N THR A 146 -8.59 20.92 -7.55
CA THR A 146 -9.75 20.65 -8.42
C THR A 146 -10.38 19.32 -8.06
N ASN A 147 -11.70 19.30 -7.90
CA ASN A 147 -12.46 18.08 -7.58
C ASN A 147 -13.03 17.43 -8.85
N GLU A 148 -12.26 17.48 -9.94
CA GLU A 148 -12.69 17.01 -11.26
C GLU A 148 -12.42 15.51 -11.41
N SER A 149 -13.32 14.82 -12.11
CA SER A 149 -13.11 13.42 -12.49
C SER A 149 -12.08 13.33 -13.60
N LEU A 150 -11.03 12.52 -13.37
CA LEU A 150 -9.95 12.30 -14.32
C LEU A 150 -10.27 11.15 -15.28
N ASN A 151 -9.74 11.24 -16.49
CA ASN A 151 -9.89 10.22 -17.52
C ASN A 151 -8.64 9.34 -17.63
N LEU A 152 -8.79 8.17 -18.23
CA LEU A 152 -7.66 7.36 -18.67
C LEU A 152 -7.23 7.80 -20.07
N LEU A 153 -5.91 7.84 -20.30
CA LEU A 153 -5.29 8.05 -21.59
C LEU A 153 -4.44 6.85 -21.94
N GLU A 154 -4.51 6.42 -23.19
CA GLU A 154 -3.61 5.42 -23.75
C GLU A 154 -2.60 6.13 -24.65
N GLU A 155 -1.32 6.00 -24.34
CA GLU A 155 -0.22 6.58 -25.12
C GLU A 155 0.87 5.53 -25.29
N ASN A 156 1.23 5.24 -26.55
CA ASN A 156 2.24 4.22 -26.90
C ASN A 156 1.97 2.83 -26.28
N GLY A 157 0.70 2.43 -26.15
CA GLY A 157 0.30 1.17 -25.52
C GLY A 157 0.41 1.15 -23.99
N HIS A 158 0.64 2.32 -23.37
CA HIS A 158 0.63 2.50 -21.92
C HIS A 158 -0.61 3.28 -21.49
N VAL A 159 -1.33 2.77 -20.50
CA VAL A 159 -2.46 3.46 -19.88
C VAL A 159 -1.96 4.34 -18.73
N LYS A 160 -2.33 5.62 -18.75
CA LYS A 160 -2.03 6.62 -17.72
C LYS A 160 -3.29 7.39 -17.32
N VAL A 161 -3.30 7.97 -16.13
CA VAL A 161 -4.36 8.89 -15.71
C VAL A 161 -4.06 10.27 -16.28
N SER A 162 -5.01 10.88 -16.99
CA SER A 162 -4.87 12.23 -17.55
C SER A 162 -4.85 13.28 -16.44
N LEU A 163 -3.95 14.26 -16.55
CA LEU A 163 -3.95 15.44 -15.68
C LEU A 163 -3.83 15.11 -14.18
N LEU A 164 -3.32 13.92 -13.85
CA LEU A 164 -3.01 13.56 -12.48
C LEU A 164 -1.88 14.46 -11.97
N SER A 165 -2.09 15.08 -10.81
CA SER A 165 -1.09 15.91 -10.15
C SER A 165 0.15 15.09 -9.79
N GLU A 166 1.31 15.66 -10.06
CA GLU A 166 2.61 15.08 -9.71
C GLU A 166 3.39 16.11 -8.89
N HIS A 167 3.77 15.72 -7.68
CA HIS A 167 4.49 16.56 -6.74
C HIS A 167 5.93 16.06 -6.60
N VAL A 168 6.90 16.94 -6.87
CA VAL A 168 8.32 16.63 -6.67
C VAL A 168 8.62 16.65 -5.18
N VAL A 169 9.31 15.62 -4.69
CA VAL A 169 9.67 15.47 -3.28
C VAL A 169 11.18 15.31 -3.13
N GLN A 170 11.75 15.89 -2.08
CA GLN A 170 13.18 15.83 -1.79
C GLN A 170 13.50 15.13 -0.47
N GLN A 171 12.50 14.97 0.40
CA GLN A 171 12.67 14.34 1.70
C GLN A 171 11.55 13.31 1.97
N PRO A 172 11.83 12.24 2.75
CA PRO A 172 10.83 11.26 3.17
C PRO A 172 9.55 11.88 3.75
N ARG A 173 9.73 12.93 4.57
CA ARG A 173 8.65 13.60 5.28
C ARG A 173 7.56 14.14 4.34
N GLU A 174 7.96 14.75 3.23
CA GLU A 174 7.03 15.33 2.25
C GLU A 174 6.09 14.26 1.70
N ILE A 175 6.61 13.06 1.46
CA ILE A 175 5.80 11.93 0.98
C ILE A 175 4.74 11.55 2.03
N PHE A 176 5.12 11.43 3.30
CA PHE A 176 4.17 11.13 4.37
C PHE A 176 3.10 12.21 4.51
N ASP A 177 3.48 13.48 4.39
CA ASP A 177 2.53 14.59 4.46
C ASP A 177 1.48 14.50 3.33
N PHE A 178 1.89 14.19 2.09
CA PHE A 178 0.95 13.95 0.98
C PHE A 178 0.03 12.76 1.22
N PHE A 179 0.54 11.65 1.78
CA PHE A 179 -0.30 10.49 2.08
C PHE A 179 -1.31 10.76 3.21
N LYS A 180 -0.93 11.55 4.23
CA LYS A 180 -1.85 11.98 5.29
C LYS A 180 -2.94 12.90 4.76
N GLU A 181 -2.58 13.84 3.89
CA GLU A 181 -3.56 14.72 3.23
C GLU A 181 -4.56 13.90 2.41
N ALA A 182 -4.07 12.98 1.58
CA ALA A 182 -4.91 12.09 0.79
C ALA A 182 -5.83 11.23 1.67
N GLU A 183 -5.33 10.68 2.78
CA GLU A 183 -6.13 9.90 3.73
C GLU A 183 -7.24 10.75 4.37
N MET A 184 -6.93 11.98 4.79
CA MET A 184 -7.91 12.90 5.36
C MET A 184 -9.02 13.24 4.36
N ILE A 185 -8.69 13.44 3.08
CA ILE A 185 -9.66 13.69 2.01
C ILE A 185 -10.58 12.48 1.85
N VAL A 186 -10.03 11.26 1.73
CA VAL A 186 -10.81 10.02 1.62
C VAL A 186 -11.76 9.85 2.82
N ILE A 187 -11.28 10.09 4.05
CA ILE A 187 -12.10 9.99 5.26
C ILE A 187 -13.22 11.03 5.26
N SER A 188 -12.93 12.26 4.84
CA SER A 188 -13.92 13.33 4.76
C SER A 188 -15.01 13.02 3.71
N ASN A 189 -14.63 12.54 2.52
CA ASN A 189 -15.54 12.10 1.46
C ASN A 189 -16.45 10.97 1.96
N PHE A 190 -15.89 10.05 2.74
CA PHE A 190 -16.65 8.97 3.36
C PHE A 190 -17.68 9.47 4.39
N ARG A 191 -17.29 10.40 5.29
CA ARG A 191 -18.22 10.96 6.28
C ARG A 191 -19.37 11.73 5.63
N SER A 192 -19.07 12.50 4.58
CA SER A 192 -20.06 13.30 3.84
C SER A 192 -21.05 12.44 3.03
N SER A 193 -20.73 11.18 2.74
CA SER A 193 -21.62 10.28 1.99
C SER A 193 -22.69 9.59 2.84
N GLY A 194 -22.75 9.85 4.16
CA GLY A 194 -23.85 9.41 5.04
C GLY A 194 -23.90 7.90 5.28
N ILE A 195 -22.84 7.17 4.96
CA ILE A 195 -22.76 5.72 5.12
C ILE A 195 -22.33 5.41 6.57
N SER A 196 -23.10 4.60 7.29
CA SER A 196 -22.87 4.26 8.71
C SER A 196 -21.72 3.28 8.95
N GLU A 197 -21.24 2.60 7.92
CA GLU A 197 -20.11 1.67 7.96
C GLU A 197 -19.20 1.90 6.75
N ALA A 198 -17.88 2.00 6.97
CA ALA A 198 -16.90 2.06 5.87
C ALA A 198 -17.17 0.92 4.89
N PRO A 199 -17.45 1.17 3.59
CA PRO A 199 -17.79 0.10 2.69
C PRO A 199 -16.64 -0.89 2.65
N SER A 200 -16.99 -2.17 2.56
CA SER A 200 -16.10 -3.28 2.17
C SER A 200 -15.28 -2.99 0.91
N ASN A 201 -15.69 -1.94 0.18
CA ASN A 201 -15.12 -1.41 -1.04
C ASN A 201 -14.40 -0.07 -0.85
N LEU A 202 -13.66 0.15 0.24
CA LEU A 202 -12.47 1.02 0.20
C LEU A 202 -11.42 0.36 -0.73
N LYS A 203 -11.80 0.25 -2.01
CA LYS A 203 -10.90 0.18 -3.15
C LYS A 203 -10.29 1.58 -3.24
N GLY A 204 -8.97 1.70 -3.30
CA GLY A 204 -8.37 2.95 -3.73
C GLY A 204 -7.69 3.82 -2.67
N LEU A 205 -6.98 3.22 -1.72
CA LEU A 205 -5.55 3.53 -1.72
C LEU A 205 -4.90 2.43 -2.58
N SER A 206 -4.70 2.72 -3.85
CA SER A 206 -4.07 1.82 -4.82
C SER A 206 -3.32 2.68 -5.83
N PRO A 207 -2.13 2.28 -6.29
CA PRO A 207 -0.98 1.75 -5.57
C PRO A 207 -0.05 2.89 -5.10
N VAL A 208 0.89 2.60 -4.19
CA VAL A 208 2.10 3.42 -4.12
C VAL A 208 2.85 3.18 -5.44
N SER A 209 2.59 4.02 -6.44
CA SER A 209 3.35 4.04 -7.68
C SER A 209 4.58 4.90 -7.44
N VAL A 210 5.68 4.28 -7.03
CA VAL A 210 6.99 4.94 -7.11
C VAL A 210 7.44 4.79 -8.57
N SER A 211 7.11 5.77 -9.41
CA SER A 211 7.62 5.85 -10.77
C SER A 211 8.96 6.59 -10.74
N LYS A 212 10.04 5.87 -11.12
CA LYS A 212 11.34 6.49 -11.38
C LYS A 212 11.30 7.10 -12.77
N GLN A 213 11.37 8.42 -12.88
CA GLN A 213 11.78 9.05 -14.14
C GLN A 213 13.30 9.20 -14.07
N GLN A 214 14.01 8.24 -14.70
CA GLN A 214 15.45 8.32 -14.87
C GLN A 214 15.73 9.39 -15.92
N CYS A 215 16.13 10.60 -15.49
CA CYS A 215 16.83 11.50 -16.38
C CYS A 215 18.17 10.85 -16.71
N PHE A 216 18.29 10.33 -17.93
CA PHE A 216 19.59 10.15 -18.53
C PHE A 216 20.11 11.57 -18.82
N CYS A 217 21.05 12.03 -17.99
CA CYS A 217 22.07 12.92 -18.50
C CYS A 217 23.17 12.01 -19.05
N ASP A 218 23.01 11.64 -20.32
CA ASP A 218 24.00 11.85 -21.39
C ASP A 218 23.34 11.52 -22.74
#